data_AF-A0A1I4EBC2-F1
#
_entry.id   AF-A0A1I4EBC2-F1
#
_cell.length_a   1.000
_cell.length_b   1.000
_cell.length_c   1.000
_cell.angle_alpha   90.00
_cell.angle_beta   90.00
_cell.angle_gamma   90.00
#
_symmetry.space_group_name_H-M   'P 1'
#
loop_
_entity.id
_entity.type
_entity.pdbx_description
1 polymer ?
#
loop_
_entity_poly.entity_id
_entity_poly.type
_entity_poly.pdbx_seq_one_letter_code
_entity_poly.pdbx_strand_id
1 'polypeptide(L)'
;MKKILSVSLLTTSLLASSAGIIHAEDKSAKEPKLKQTVEYQQLQTLQTQTKELNTDLKAQGEKNKALWDSLRGDIPQEVLDAVKAAMTDLKPIREENKALTVQLKEAKQAKDKEEVASLKAEIEANHQTIEAKLSPIADQIAQVKEGKKNLKEPLAEVKPIRDAKKANKEEAQQLKQQIKDTVASAKEAFKSGDTAWQSSLNEAKDLTEQLNSLKSEILSQKVSIFEALQ
;
A
#
# COMPACT_ATOMS: atom_id res chain seq x y z
N MET A 1 70.15 -60.83 32.76
CA MET A 1 70.90 -60.50 31.52
C MET A 1 70.60 -61.55 30.45
N LYS A 2 70.54 -61.10 29.20
CA LYS A 2 69.84 -61.65 28.02
C LYS A 2 70.18 -63.08 27.58
N LYS A 3 69.16 -63.82 27.11
CA LYS A 3 69.12 -64.82 26.01
C LYS A 3 67.66 -64.76 25.47
N ILE A 4 67.31 -64.11 24.36
CA ILE A 4 67.43 -64.38 22.90
C ILE A 4 66.87 -65.75 22.45
N LEU A 5 65.97 -65.68 21.44
CA LEU A 5 65.49 -66.71 20.47
C LEU A 5 64.45 -67.71 21.03
N SER A 6 63.41 -68.18 20.33
CA SER A 6 63.00 -68.16 18.92
C SER A 6 61.57 -68.77 18.82
N VAL A 7 60.66 -68.25 17.99
CA VAL A 7 60.15 -68.88 16.75
C VAL A 7 58.88 -69.76 16.86
N SER A 8 57.95 -69.50 15.92
CA SER A 8 56.93 -70.38 15.31
C SER A 8 55.62 -70.67 16.07
N LEU A 9 54.47 -70.21 15.55
CA LEU A 9 53.64 -70.75 14.44
C LEU A 9 52.72 -71.90 14.91
N LEU A 10 51.40 -71.62 14.91
CA LEU A 10 50.28 -72.57 14.69
C LEU A 10 48.97 -71.74 14.69
N THR A 11 48.52 -71.22 13.55
CA THR A 11 47.54 -71.80 12.60
C THR A 11 46.29 -72.42 13.23
N THR A 12 45.20 -71.63 13.15
CA THR A 12 43.83 -71.95 12.66
C THR A 12 42.96 -73.03 13.29
N SER A 13 41.65 -72.71 13.26
CA SER A 13 40.44 -73.53 13.49
C SER A 13 39.90 -73.39 14.92
N LEU A 14 38.61 -73.12 15.19
CA LEU A 14 37.40 -73.53 14.48
C LEU A 14 36.20 -72.68 14.95
N LEU A 15 35.19 -72.56 14.08
CA LEU A 15 33.86 -71.99 14.31
C LEU A 15 33.17 -72.46 15.61
N ALA A 16 32.45 -71.54 16.25
CA ALA A 16 31.20 -71.87 16.94
C ALA A 16 30.22 -70.69 16.82
N SER A 17 29.12 -70.95 16.13
CA SER A 17 27.98 -70.07 15.91
C SER A 17 27.24 -69.79 17.22
N SER A 18 26.94 -68.52 17.50
CA SER A 18 25.77 -68.16 18.30
C SER A 18 25.29 -66.77 17.94
N ALA A 19 24.11 -66.76 17.32
CA ALA A 19 23.09 -65.71 17.28
C ALA A 19 23.49 -64.33 17.86
N GLY A 20 23.71 -63.40 16.95
CA GLY A 20 23.62 -61.97 17.23
C GLY A 20 22.93 -61.33 16.04
N ILE A 21 21.61 -61.14 16.15
CA ILE A 21 20.86 -60.24 15.27
C ILE A 21 21.45 -58.85 15.52
N ILE A 22 22.40 -58.43 14.68
CA ILE A 22 22.78 -57.02 14.62
C ILE A 22 21.75 -56.38 13.71
N HIS A 23 20.72 -55.80 14.35
CA HIS A 23 20.02 -54.66 13.79
C HIS A 23 21.08 -53.64 13.38
N ALA A 24 21.37 -53.58 12.07
CA ALA A 24 21.87 -52.36 11.50
C ALA A 24 20.72 -51.36 11.61
N GLU A 25 20.70 -50.61 12.72
CA GLU A 25 19.98 -49.36 12.82
C GLU A 25 20.41 -48.53 11.61
N ASP A 26 19.49 -48.47 10.65
CA ASP A 26 19.50 -47.51 9.56
C ASP A 26 19.68 -46.13 10.20
N LYS A 27 20.91 -45.59 10.09
CA LYS A 27 21.24 -44.27 10.63
C LYS A 27 20.37 -43.27 9.89
N SER A 28 19.28 -42.91 10.56
CA SER A 28 18.28 -41.94 10.12
C SER A 28 18.91 -40.84 9.26
N ALA A 29 18.56 -40.85 7.98
CA ALA A 29 18.69 -39.66 7.17
C ALA A 29 17.94 -38.57 7.93
N LYS A 30 18.68 -37.60 8.52
CA LYS A 30 18.09 -36.47 9.23
C LYS A 30 17.03 -35.88 8.32
N GLU A 31 15.77 -35.93 8.75
CA GLU A 31 14.67 -35.34 7.99
C GLU A 31 15.05 -33.92 7.58
N PRO A 32 14.87 -33.57 6.29
CA PRO A 32 15.29 -32.28 5.78
C PRO A 32 14.57 -31.19 6.58
N LYS A 33 15.32 -30.21 7.12
CA LYS A 33 14.71 -29.07 7.78
C LYS A 33 13.81 -28.35 6.77
N LEU A 34 12.64 -27.83 7.18
CA LEU A 34 11.72 -27.09 6.29
C LEU A 34 12.44 -26.06 5.39
N LYS A 35 13.44 -25.36 5.92
CA LYS A 35 14.23 -24.36 5.17
C LYS A 35 15.10 -24.94 4.05
N GLN A 36 15.40 -26.23 4.07
CA GLN A 36 16.20 -26.93 3.06
C GLN A 36 15.34 -27.53 1.96
N THR A 37 14.01 -27.49 2.10
CA THR A 37 13.07 -27.97 1.09
C THR A 37 13.07 -27.05 -0.12
N VAL A 38 12.80 -27.61 -1.31
CA VAL A 38 12.80 -26.87 -2.57
C VAL A 38 11.67 -25.84 -2.56
N GLU A 39 10.51 -26.21 -2.04
CA GLU A 39 9.32 -25.38 -1.92
C GLU A 39 9.61 -24.13 -1.08
N TYR A 40 10.32 -24.28 0.05
CA TYR A 40 10.68 -23.15 0.89
C TYR A 40 11.70 -22.22 0.22
N GLN A 41 12.68 -22.78 -0.50
CA GLN A 41 13.68 -21.98 -1.24
C GLN A 41 13.04 -21.18 -2.37
N GLN A 42 12.11 -21.77 -3.13
CA GLN A 42 11.34 -21.07 -4.15
C GLN A 42 10.54 -19.90 -3.56
N LEU A 43 9.84 -20.13 -2.45
CA LEU A 43 9.12 -19.07 -1.73
C LEU A 43 10.07 -17.94 -1.27
N GLN A 44 11.28 -18.28 -0.81
CA GLN A 44 12.28 -17.30 -0.40
C GLN A 44 12.80 -16.44 -1.57
N THR A 45 12.97 -17.03 -2.75
CA THR A 45 13.31 -16.31 -3.99
C THR A 45 12.21 -15.31 -4.34
N LEU A 46 10.94 -15.72 -4.34
CA LEU A 46 9.81 -14.83 -4.60
C LEU A 46 9.72 -13.69 -3.57
N GLN A 47 9.97 -13.98 -2.29
CA GLN A 47 10.01 -12.95 -1.25
C GLN A 47 11.15 -11.93 -1.44
N THR A 48 12.24 -12.35 -2.07
CA THR A 48 13.35 -11.45 -2.42
C THR A 48 12.93 -10.49 -3.53
N GLN A 49 12.29 -11.02 -4.60
CA GLN A 49 11.68 -10.18 -5.64
C GLN A 49 10.63 -9.23 -5.06
N THR A 50 9.81 -9.69 -4.10
CA THR A 50 8.83 -8.84 -3.40
C THR A 50 9.49 -7.64 -2.69
N LYS A 51 10.71 -7.80 -2.17
CA LYS A 51 11.49 -6.74 -1.52
C LYS A 51 12.06 -5.77 -2.54
N GLU A 52 12.59 -6.26 -3.65
CA GLU A 52 13.06 -5.42 -4.77
C GLU A 52 11.93 -4.54 -5.30
N LEU A 53 10.77 -5.15 -5.59
CA LEU A 53 9.57 -4.41 -6.00
C LEU A 53 9.13 -3.36 -4.97
N ASN A 54 9.29 -3.60 -3.67
CA ASN A 54 9.00 -2.58 -2.66
C ASN A 54 9.96 -1.40 -2.73
N THR A 55 11.24 -1.64 -3.04
CA THR A 55 12.24 -0.59 -3.21
C THR A 55 11.88 0.26 -4.43
N ASP A 56 11.56 -0.37 -5.56
CA ASP A 56 11.16 0.34 -6.78
C ASP A 56 9.87 1.13 -6.58
N LEU A 57 8.88 0.54 -5.91
CA LEU A 57 7.64 1.22 -5.54
C LEU A 57 7.89 2.45 -4.67
N LYS A 58 8.86 2.41 -3.74
CA LYS A 58 9.21 3.57 -2.92
C LYS A 58 9.89 4.65 -3.75
N ALA A 59 10.93 4.28 -4.50
CA ALA A 59 11.67 5.20 -5.36
C ALA A 59 10.76 5.90 -6.39
N GLN A 60 9.89 5.15 -7.06
CA GLN A 60 8.91 5.74 -7.98
C GLN A 60 7.88 6.60 -7.24
N GLY A 61 7.50 6.23 -6.01
CA GLY A 61 6.65 7.06 -5.16
C GLY A 61 7.25 8.43 -4.86
N GLU A 62 8.55 8.50 -4.61
CA GLU A 62 9.29 9.74 -4.36
C GLU A 62 9.35 10.61 -5.63
N LYS A 63 9.60 10.01 -6.80
CA LYS A 63 9.55 10.71 -8.09
C LYS A 63 8.19 11.35 -8.35
N ASN A 64 7.11 10.58 -8.18
CA ASN A 64 5.75 11.09 -8.37
C ASN A 64 5.43 12.21 -7.37
N LYS A 65 5.91 12.09 -6.12
CA LYS A 65 5.71 13.13 -5.11
C LYS A 65 6.41 14.42 -5.51
N ALA A 66 7.69 14.35 -5.89
CA ALA A 66 8.46 15.52 -6.32
C ALA A 66 7.81 16.23 -7.52
N LEU A 67 7.31 15.46 -8.50
CA LEU A 67 6.62 16.02 -9.67
C LEU A 67 5.28 16.67 -9.29
N TRP A 68 4.49 16.04 -8.40
CA TRP A 68 3.26 16.63 -7.87
C TRP A 68 3.52 17.92 -7.09
N ASP A 69 4.59 17.96 -6.30
CA ASP A 69 4.97 19.13 -5.53
C ASP A 69 5.40 20.27 -6.49
N SER A 70 6.15 19.94 -7.56
CA SER A 70 6.47 20.90 -8.62
C SER A 70 5.24 21.42 -9.37
N LEU A 71 4.28 20.55 -9.71
CA LEU A 71 3.06 20.91 -10.43
C LEU A 71 2.09 21.75 -9.60
N ARG A 72 2.06 21.56 -8.28
CA ARG A 72 1.30 22.43 -7.37
C ARG A 72 1.86 23.85 -7.31
N GLY A 73 3.08 24.04 -7.82
CA GLY A 73 3.79 25.30 -7.78
C GLY A 73 4.19 25.70 -6.37
N ASP A 74 4.84 26.86 -6.28
CA ASP A 74 5.30 27.45 -5.02
C ASP A 74 4.18 28.12 -4.22
N ILE A 75 2.91 27.68 -4.35
CA ILE A 75 1.84 28.24 -3.53
C ILE A 75 2.09 27.78 -2.09
N PRO A 76 2.43 28.69 -1.15
CA PRO A 76 2.72 28.30 0.21
C PRO A 76 1.50 27.61 0.82
N GLN A 77 1.73 26.56 1.62
CA GLN A 77 0.63 25.86 2.28
C GLN A 77 -0.21 26.82 3.14
N GLU A 78 0.43 27.83 3.73
CA GLU A 78 -0.23 28.92 4.47
C GLU A 78 -1.25 29.69 3.62
N VAL A 79 -0.96 29.93 2.34
CA VAL A 79 -1.87 30.61 1.40
C VAL A 79 -3.07 29.71 1.09
N LEU A 80 -2.84 28.41 0.87
CA LEU A 80 -3.92 27.44 0.65
C LEU A 80 -4.84 27.35 1.88
N ASP A 81 -4.25 27.33 3.07
CA ASP A 81 -4.99 27.22 4.33
C ASP A 81 -5.77 28.51 4.64
N ALA A 82 -5.19 29.68 4.41
CA ALA A 82 -5.87 30.97 4.56
C ALA A 82 -7.09 31.09 3.62
N VAL A 83 -6.92 30.75 2.34
CA VAL A 83 -8.01 30.75 1.36
C VAL A 83 -9.09 29.74 1.74
N LYS A 84 -8.72 28.54 2.20
CA LYS A 84 -9.66 27.50 2.62
C LYS A 84 -10.44 27.93 3.87
N ALA A 85 -9.79 28.52 4.85
CA ALA A 85 -10.42 29.03 6.07
C ALA A 85 -11.45 30.12 5.70
N ALA A 86 -11.04 31.12 4.93
CA ALA A 86 -11.94 32.18 4.50
C ALA A 86 -13.15 31.65 3.70
N MET A 87 -12.94 30.70 2.78
CA MET A 87 -14.04 30.08 2.02
C MET A 87 -14.98 29.26 2.92
N THR A 88 -14.46 28.66 3.99
CA THR A 88 -15.24 27.91 4.98
C THR A 88 -16.10 28.86 5.81
N ASP A 89 -15.51 29.96 6.30
CA ASP A 89 -16.20 30.97 7.11
C ASP A 89 -17.28 31.73 6.32
N LEU A 90 -17.11 31.83 5.00
CA LEU A 90 -18.07 32.47 4.10
C LEU A 90 -19.21 31.53 3.67
N LYS A 91 -19.07 30.23 3.88
CA LYS A 91 -20.08 29.25 3.44
C LYS A 91 -21.45 29.49 4.09
N PRO A 92 -21.58 29.73 5.40
CA PRO A 92 -22.89 30.00 6.03
C PRO A 92 -23.56 31.24 5.45
N ILE A 93 -22.82 32.35 5.32
CA ILE A 93 -23.34 33.62 4.78
C ILE A 93 -23.85 33.45 3.34
N ARG A 94 -23.16 32.63 2.53
CA ARG A 94 -23.62 32.32 1.16
C ARG A 94 -24.87 31.45 1.13
N GLU A 95 -25.03 30.51 2.05
CA GLU A 95 -26.25 29.70 2.17
C GLU A 95 -27.42 30.54 2.69
N GLU A 96 -27.18 31.44 3.64
CA GLU A 96 -28.15 32.43 4.11
C GLU A 96 -28.62 33.33 2.97
N ASN A 97 -27.70 33.88 2.16
CA ASN A 97 -28.09 34.67 0.98
C ASN A 97 -28.93 33.88 -0.04
N LYS A 98 -28.69 32.58 -0.20
CA LYS A 98 -29.56 31.74 -1.05
C LYS A 98 -30.97 31.64 -0.46
N ALA A 99 -31.08 31.44 0.85
CA ALA A 99 -32.37 31.39 1.54
C ALA A 99 -33.11 32.73 1.44
N LEU A 100 -32.44 33.85 1.72
CA LEU A 100 -32.98 35.21 1.57
C LEU A 100 -33.40 35.49 0.12
N THR A 101 -32.67 34.98 -0.87
CA THR A 101 -33.06 35.12 -2.28
C THR A 101 -34.36 34.35 -2.61
N VAL A 102 -34.60 33.20 -1.96
CA VAL A 102 -35.87 32.47 -2.08
C VAL A 102 -37.00 33.27 -1.43
N GLN A 103 -36.82 33.72 -0.20
CA GLN A 103 -37.79 34.56 0.51
C GLN A 103 -38.10 35.85 -0.26
N LEU A 104 -37.09 36.47 -0.88
CA LEU A 104 -37.26 37.67 -1.69
C LEU A 104 -38.16 37.42 -2.91
N LYS A 105 -38.12 36.22 -3.50
CA LYS A 105 -39.03 35.85 -4.60
C LYS A 105 -40.46 35.68 -4.09
N GLU A 106 -40.63 35.07 -2.93
CA GLU A 106 -41.95 34.87 -2.28
C GLU A 106 -42.57 36.22 -1.88
N ALA A 107 -41.81 37.09 -1.21
CA ALA A 107 -42.26 38.43 -0.83
C ALA A 107 -42.64 39.29 -2.05
N LYS A 108 -41.89 39.18 -3.16
CA LYS A 108 -42.25 39.82 -4.43
C LYS A 108 -43.56 39.30 -5.02
N GLN A 109 -43.82 37.99 -4.92
CA GLN A 109 -45.08 37.39 -5.38
C GLN A 109 -46.26 37.82 -4.49
N ALA A 110 -46.04 37.92 -3.18
CA ALA A 110 -47.01 38.44 -2.21
C ALA A 110 -47.24 39.97 -2.35
N LYS A 111 -46.42 40.66 -3.14
CA LYS A 111 -46.39 42.14 -3.29
C LYS A 111 -46.13 42.87 -1.98
N ASP A 112 -45.46 42.22 -1.03
CA ASP A 112 -45.01 42.85 0.21
C ASP A 112 -43.80 43.73 -0.10
N LYS A 113 -44.02 45.05 -0.13
CA LYS A 113 -42.95 46.01 -0.46
C LYS A 113 -41.97 46.19 0.68
N GLU A 114 -42.40 46.01 1.92
CA GLU A 114 -41.58 46.23 3.12
C GLU A 114 -40.61 45.06 3.31
N GLU A 115 -41.12 43.84 3.23
CA GLU A 115 -40.31 42.62 3.30
C GLU A 115 -39.31 42.54 2.14
N VAL A 116 -39.72 42.95 0.93
CA VAL A 116 -38.80 43.05 -0.22
C VAL A 116 -37.66 44.04 0.01
N ALA A 117 -37.93 45.16 0.68
CA ALA A 117 -36.89 46.15 1.00
C ALA A 117 -35.93 45.63 2.08
N SER A 118 -36.48 45.00 3.12
CA SER A 118 -35.71 44.39 4.21
C SER A 118 -34.77 43.29 3.71
N LEU A 119 -35.30 42.31 2.97
CA LEU A 119 -34.51 41.19 2.42
C LEU A 119 -33.42 41.65 1.45
N LYS A 120 -33.67 42.71 0.67
CA LYS A 120 -32.63 43.31 -0.18
C LYS A 120 -31.50 43.94 0.64
N ALA A 121 -31.84 44.65 1.72
CA ALA A 121 -30.85 45.26 2.59
C ALA A 121 -30.00 44.21 3.30
N GLU A 122 -30.60 43.11 3.74
CA GLU A 122 -29.89 42.00 4.39
C GLU A 122 -28.96 41.25 3.43
N ILE A 123 -29.41 40.96 2.20
CA ILE A 123 -28.57 40.38 1.15
C ILE A 123 -27.37 41.28 0.84
N GLU A 124 -27.59 42.60 0.78
CA GLU A 124 -26.54 43.57 0.50
C GLU A 124 -25.53 43.68 1.65
N ALA A 125 -25.99 43.69 2.91
CA ALA A 125 -25.11 43.65 4.08
C ALA A 125 -24.25 42.38 4.11
N ASN A 126 -24.84 41.24 3.72
CA ASN A 126 -24.11 39.99 3.57
C ASN A 126 -23.09 40.04 2.42
N HIS A 127 -23.42 40.66 1.29
CA HIS A 127 -22.46 40.89 0.20
C HIS A 127 -21.26 41.73 0.64
N GLN A 128 -21.51 42.84 1.34
CA GLN A 128 -20.44 43.69 1.89
C GLN A 128 -19.55 42.93 2.88
N THR A 129 -20.15 42.09 3.73
CA THR A 129 -19.40 41.23 4.66
C THR A 129 -18.54 40.20 3.91
N ILE A 130 -19.07 39.58 2.85
CA ILE A 130 -18.32 38.65 2.00
C ILE A 130 -17.15 39.37 1.33
N GLU A 131 -17.39 40.55 0.75
CA GLU A 131 -16.36 41.33 0.07
C GLU A 131 -15.24 41.77 1.02
N ALA A 132 -15.60 42.27 2.21
CA ALA A 132 -14.64 42.65 3.24
C ALA A 132 -13.73 41.49 3.69
N LYS A 133 -14.24 40.25 3.69
CA LYS A 133 -13.46 39.05 4.01
C LYS A 133 -12.63 38.52 2.83
N LEU A 134 -13.08 38.72 1.58
CA LEU A 134 -12.37 38.26 0.38
C LEU A 134 -11.28 39.23 -0.08
N SER A 135 -11.50 40.54 0.09
CA SER A 135 -10.59 41.59 -0.37
C SER A 135 -9.15 41.43 0.14
N PRO A 136 -8.89 41.15 1.44
CA PRO A 136 -7.53 40.97 1.95
C PRO A 136 -6.78 39.76 1.37
N ILE A 137 -7.51 38.79 0.80
CA ILE A 137 -6.95 37.54 0.27
C ILE A 137 -7.18 37.41 -1.25
N ALA A 138 -7.53 38.51 -1.94
CA ALA A 138 -7.89 38.46 -3.35
C ALA A 138 -6.76 37.90 -4.24
N ASP A 139 -5.53 38.34 -4.00
CA ASP A 139 -4.34 37.86 -4.73
C ASP A 139 -4.04 36.39 -4.44
N GLN A 140 -4.20 35.98 -3.18
CA GLN A 140 -4.07 34.58 -2.75
C GLN A 140 -5.11 33.69 -3.45
N ILE A 141 -6.35 34.15 -3.53
CA ILE A 141 -7.42 33.45 -4.27
C ILE A 141 -7.05 33.33 -5.75
N ALA A 142 -6.52 34.38 -6.37
CA ALA A 142 -6.12 34.36 -7.77
C ALA A 142 -4.99 33.35 -8.03
N GLN A 143 -3.96 33.33 -7.17
CA GLN A 143 -2.88 32.33 -7.22
C GLN A 143 -3.41 30.90 -7.11
N VAL A 144 -4.29 30.63 -6.15
CA VAL A 144 -4.90 29.31 -5.96
C VAL A 144 -5.77 28.90 -7.15
N LYS A 145 -6.51 29.84 -7.75
CA LYS A 145 -7.33 29.58 -8.94
C LYS A 145 -6.47 29.20 -10.15
N GLU A 146 -5.39 29.93 -10.40
CA GLU A 146 -4.50 29.62 -11.52
C GLU A 146 -3.78 28.29 -11.32
N GLY A 147 -3.26 28.03 -10.11
CA GLY A 147 -2.69 26.73 -9.76
C GLY A 147 -3.68 25.58 -9.98
N LYS A 148 -4.95 25.76 -9.56
CA LYS A 148 -6.00 24.75 -9.78
C LYS A 148 -6.32 24.53 -11.26
N LYS A 149 -6.26 25.59 -12.08
CA LYS A 149 -6.49 25.51 -13.53
C LYS A 149 -5.40 24.67 -14.19
N ASN A 150 -4.14 24.92 -13.84
CA ASN A 150 -2.99 24.18 -14.36
C ASN A 150 -3.00 22.71 -13.96
N LEU A 151 -3.59 22.38 -12.81
CA LEU A 151 -3.73 21.00 -12.33
C LEU A 151 -4.96 20.26 -12.85
N LYS A 152 -5.91 20.93 -13.52
CA LYS A 152 -7.20 20.33 -13.85
C LYS A 152 -7.07 19.15 -14.81
N GLU A 153 -6.29 19.31 -15.86
CA GLU A 153 -6.06 18.27 -16.88
C GLU A 153 -5.23 17.12 -16.33
N PRO A 154 -4.06 17.34 -15.70
CA PRO A 154 -3.28 16.24 -15.11
C PRO A 154 -4.05 15.47 -14.02
N LEU A 155 -4.90 16.15 -13.23
CA LEU A 155 -5.75 15.48 -12.24
C LEU A 155 -6.83 14.60 -12.89
N ALA A 156 -7.37 15.00 -14.04
CA ALA A 156 -8.37 14.23 -14.75
C ALA A 156 -7.77 12.94 -15.33
N GLU A 157 -6.57 13.02 -15.90
CA GLU A 157 -5.85 11.88 -16.46
C GLU A 157 -5.37 10.89 -15.39
N VAL A 158 -4.86 11.40 -14.27
CA VAL A 158 -4.33 10.55 -13.18
C VAL A 158 -5.43 9.90 -12.34
N LYS A 159 -6.65 10.47 -12.30
CA LYS A 159 -7.75 9.97 -11.47
C LYS A 159 -8.06 8.47 -11.69
N PRO A 160 -8.36 7.99 -12.92
CA PRO A 160 -8.65 6.57 -13.15
C PRO A 160 -7.48 5.67 -12.72
N ILE A 161 -6.23 6.10 -12.95
CA ILE A 161 -5.04 5.33 -12.58
C ILE A 161 -4.91 5.26 -11.04
N ARG A 162 -5.22 6.34 -10.31
CA ARG A 162 -5.24 6.34 -8.84
C ARG A 162 -6.30 5.41 -8.27
N ASP A 163 -7.48 5.37 -8.89
CA ASP A 163 -8.59 4.54 -8.44
C ASP A 163 -8.27 3.05 -8.64
N ALA A 164 -7.78 2.66 -9.83
CA ALA A 164 -7.29 1.30 -10.09
C ALA A 164 -6.16 0.90 -9.11
N LYS A 165 -5.18 1.77 -8.91
CA LYS A 165 -4.09 1.54 -7.96
C LYS A 165 -4.55 1.34 -6.52
N LYS A 166 -5.63 2.02 -6.12
CA LYS A 166 -6.19 1.88 -4.78
C LYS A 166 -6.77 0.48 -4.59
N ALA A 167 -7.54 -0.01 -5.56
CA ALA A 167 -8.08 -1.37 -5.55
C ALA A 167 -6.95 -2.41 -5.47
N ASN A 168 -5.94 -2.29 -6.33
CA ASN A 168 -4.79 -3.21 -6.33
C ASN A 168 -4.02 -3.17 -5.00
N LYS A 169 -3.95 -2.01 -4.32
CA LYS A 169 -3.31 -1.91 -3.01
C LYS A 169 -4.09 -2.65 -1.92
N GLU A 170 -5.43 -2.60 -1.97
CA GLU A 170 -6.31 -3.29 -1.03
C GLU A 170 -6.20 -4.81 -1.22
N GLU A 171 -6.23 -5.29 -2.47
CA GLU A 171 -6.01 -6.70 -2.80
C GLU A 171 -4.61 -7.18 -2.38
N ALA A 172 -3.56 -6.37 -2.62
CA ALA A 172 -2.20 -6.70 -2.16
C ALA A 172 -2.08 -6.82 -0.63
N GLN A 173 -2.92 -6.12 0.14
CA GLN A 173 -2.97 -6.28 1.60
C GLN A 173 -3.62 -7.61 2.01
N GLN A 174 -4.68 -8.01 1.31
CA GLN A 174 -5.35 -9.29 1.53
C GLN A 174 -4.41 -10.46 1.22
N LEU A 175 -3.75 -10.44 0.05
CA LEU A 175 -2.76 -11.45 -0.34
C LEU A 175 -1.62 -11.58 0.67
N LYS A 176 -1.09 -10.46 1.19
CA LYS A 176 -0.05 -10.49 2.24
C LYS A 176 -0.50 -11.22 3.50
N GLN A 177 -1.75 -11.00 3.91
CA GLN A 177 -2.29 -11.64 5.09
C GLN A 177 -2.49 -13.14 4.84
N GLN A 178 -3.06 -13.51 3.70
CA GLN A 178 -3.21 -14.91 3.29
C GLN A 178 -1.87 -15.65 3.20
N ILE A 179 -0.84 -15.04 2.61
CA ILE A 179 0.52 -15.61 2.57
C ILE A 179 1.04 -15.86 4.00
N LYS A 180 0.88 -14.88 4.89
CA LYS A 180 1.36 -14.99 6.28
C LYS A 180 0.69 -16.17 6.98
N ASP A 181 -0.63 -16.29 6.84
CA ASP A 181 -1.41 -17.33 7.49
C ASP A 181 -1.09 -18.71 6.90
N THR A 182 -0.99 -18.81 5.58
CA THR A 182 -0.64 -20.05 4.87
C THR A 182 0.76 -20.54 5.22
N VAL A 183 1.74 -19.64 5.30
CA VAL A 183 3.11 -19.98 5.73
C VAL A 183 3.16 -20.38 7.21
N ALA A 184 2.33 -19.79 8.06
CA ALA A 184 2.22 -20.21 9.46
C ALA A 184 1.65 -21.63 9.55
N SER A 185 0.54 -21.91 8.84
CA SER A 185 -0.05 -23.25 8.75
C SER A 185 0.96 -24.29 8.22
N ALA A 186 1.71 -23.96 7.16
CA ALA A 186 2.75 -24.84 6.63
C ALA A 186 3.83 -25.18 7.68
N LYS A 187 4.23 -24.21 8.50
CA LYS A 187 5.21 -24.43 9.57
C LYS A 187 4.67 -25.34 10.68
N GLU A 188 3.41 -25.18 11.06
CA GLU A 188 2.78 -26.03 12.08
C GLU A 188 2.53 -27.46 11.56
N ALA A 189 2.07 -27.61 10.31
CA ALA A 189 1.95 -28.91 9.66
C ALA A 189 3.32 -29.63 9.59
N PHE A 190 4.38 -28.92 9.19
CA PHE A 190 5.73 -29.49 9.16
C PHE A 190 6.21 -29.96 10.55
N LYS A 191 5.97 -29.16 11.60
CA LYS A 191 6.36 -29.53 12.98
C LYS A 191 5.60 -30.75 13.51
N SER A 192 4.37 -30.95 13.07
CA SER A 192 3.52 -32.08 13.48
C SER A 192 3.75 -33.33 12.62
N GLY A 193 4.63 -33.27 11.62
CA GLY A 193 4.88 -34.37 10.69
C GLY A 193 3.78 -34.54 9.64
N ASP A 194 2.84 -33.60 9.54
CA ASP A 194 1.77 -33.62 8.55
C ASP A 194 2.28 -33.14 7.19
N THR A 195 2.23 -34.02 6.19
CA THR A 195 2.62 -33.76 4.79
C THR A 195 1.87 -32.62 4.10
N ALA A 196 0.75 -32.14 4.67
CA ALA A 196 0.03 -30.97 4.18
C ALA A 196 0.89 -29.70 4.05
N TRP A 197 2.04 -29.63 4.77
CA TRP A 197 2.98 -28.52 4.67
C TRP A 197 3.45 -28.23 3.23
N GLN A 198 3.58 -29.26 2.38
CA GLN A 198 4.00 -29.10 0.99
C GLN A 198 2.94 -28.36 0.18
N SER A 199 1.67 -28.73 0.35
CA SER A 199 0.55 -28.07 -0.31
C SER A 199 0.43 -26.62 0.14
N SER A 200 0.54 -26.35 1.45
CA SER A 200 0.50 -24.98 1.96
C SER A 200 1.68 -24.12 1.49
N LEU A 201 2.89 -24.69 1.34
CA LEU A 201 4.00 -23.92 0.77
C LEU A 201 3.80 -23.61 -0.72
N ASN A 202 3.20 -24.53 -1.49
CA ASN A 202 2.84 -24.26 -2.88
C ASN A 202 1.75 -23.18 -2.99
N GLU A 203 0.71 -23.24 -2.16
CA GLU A 203 -0.31 -22.19 -2.10
C GLU A 203 0.32 -20.82 -1.72
N ALA A 204 1.22 -20.78 -0.73
CA ALA A 204 1.92 -19.57 -0.36
C ALA A 204 2.80 -19.02 -1.49
N LYS A 205 3.40 -19.90 -2.31
CA LYS A 205 4.16 -19.52 -3.51
C LYS A 205 3.25 -18.87 -4.53
N ASP A 206 2.13 -19.50 -4.88
CA ASP A 206 1.17 -19.00 -5.86
C ASP A 206 0.58 -17.64 -5.43
N LEU A 207 0.25 -17.49 -4.14
CA LEU A 207 -0.17 -16.21 -3.57
C LEU A 207 0.94 -15.15 -3.62
N THR A 208 2.20 -15.55 -3.44
CA THR A 208 3.34 -14.62 -3.54
C THR A 208 3.61 -14.18 -4.99
N GLU A 209 3.41 -15.07 -5.97
CA GLU A 209 3.47 -14.73 -7.40
C GLU A 209 2.38 -13.73 -7.77
N GLN A 210 1.13 -13.96 -7.32
CA GLN A 210 0.02 -13.02 -7.49
C GLN A 210 0.35 -11.66 -6.86
N LEU A 211 0.88 -11.65 -5.63
CA LEU A 211 1.30 -10.43 -4.97
C LEU A 211 2.39 -9.68 -5.74
N ASN A 212 3.37 -10.39 -6.31
CA ASN A 212 4.44 -9.79 -7.10
C ASN A 212 3.90 -9.21 -8.41
N SER A 213 3.01 -9.92 -9.10
CA SER A 213 2.33 -9.44 -10.31
C SER A 213 1.55 -8.14 -10.03
N LEU A 214 0.75 -8.14 -8.98
CA LEU A 214 -0.03 -6.98 -8.56
C LEU A 214 0.85 -5.77 -8.17
N LYS A 215 2.00 -6.03 -7.54
CA LYS A 215 2.99 -4.97 -7.25
C LYS A 215 3.64 -4.41 -8.50
N SER A 216 3.96 -5.25 -9.48
CA SER A 216 4.46 -4.81 -10.78
C SER A 216 3.42 -3.96 -11.51
N GLU A 217 2.14 -4.33 -11.44
CA GLU A 217 1.06 -3.51 -11.97
C GLU A 217 0.95 -2.15 -11.25
N ILE A 218 1.00 -2.15 -9.91
CA ILE A 218 1.03 -0.90 -9.13
C ILE A 218 2.24 -0.04 -9.51
N LEU A 219 3.40 -0.65 -9.79
CA LEU A 219 4.60 0.05 -10.23
C LEU A 219 4.37 0.67 -11.61
N SER A 220 3.85 -0.08 -12.57
CA SER A 220 3.47 0.42 -13.89
C SER A 220 2.49 1.58 -13.79
N GLN A 221 1.45 1.46 -12.97
CA GLN A 221 0.50 2.54 -12.70
C GLN A 221 1.19 3.78 -12.10
N LYS A 222 2.20 3.61 -11.22
CA LYS A 222 2.99 4.74 -10.71
C LYS A 222 3.82 5.39 -11.81
N VAL A 223 4.38 4.62 -12.74
CA VAL A 223 5.10 5.15 -13.90
C VAL A 223 4.15 5.91 -14.83
N SER A 224 2.98 5.36 -15.15
CA SER A 224 1.97 6.07 -15.96
C SER A 224 1.48 7.36 -15.30
N ILE A 225 1.35 7.38 -13.97
CA ILE A 225 1.06 8.63 -13.24
C ILE A 225 2.19 9.64 -13.42
N PHE A 226 3.45 9.20 -13.39
CA PHE A 226 4.58 10.09 -13.59
C PHE A 226 4.59 10.67 -15.01
N GLU A 227 4.35 9.83 -16.01
CA GLU A 227 4.29 10.23 -17.44
C GLU A 227 3.13 11.20 -17.70
N ALA A 228 1.95 10.97 -17.13
CA ALA A 228 0.80 11.88 -17.26
C ALA A 228 0.98 13.23 -16.54
N LEU A 229 2.06 13.39 -15.78
CA LEU A 229 2.38 14.60 -15.02
C LEU A 229 3.59 15.35 -15.59
N GLN A 230 4.30 14.79 -16.57
CA GLN A 230 5.40 15.46 -17.28
C GLN A 230 4.86 16.30 -18.44
#